data_AF-A0A450VK87-F1
#
_entry.id   AF-A0A450VK87-F1
#
_cell.length_a   1.000
_cell.length_b   1.000
_cell.length_c   1.000
_cell.angle_alpha   90.00
_cell.angle_beta   90.00
_cell.angle_gamma   90.00
#
_symmetry.space_group_name_H-M   'P 1'
#
loop_
_entity.id
_entity.type
_entity.pdbx_description
1 polymer ?
#
loop_
_entity_poly.entity_id
_entity_poly.type
_entity_poly.pdbx_seq_one_letter_code
_entity_poly.pdbx_strand_id
1 'polypeptide(L)'
;MLSAAEGNNNKTIAEKMGLCEETVGLWKKRWLEGSVELEGLANKPKKLRLLIEEMLSDRARSGTPGKFTPEQLCRVMGLACESPPEHISHWSHADLAREVIKR
;
A
#
# COMPACT_ATOMS: atom_id res chain seq x y z
N MET A 1 -21.77 -4.96 4.81
CA MET A 1 -21.64 -4.98 6.28
C MET A 1 -22.80 -5.70 6.99
N LEU A 2 -23.58 -6.51 6.26
CA LEU A 2 -24.79 -7.14 6.78
C LEU A 2 -24.47 -8.25 7.79
N SER A 3 -23.48 -9.11 7.52
CA SER A 3 -23.12 -10.20 8.43
C SER A 3 -22.62 -9.74 9.80
N ALA A 4 -21.99 -8.57 9.88
CA ALA A 4 -21.63 -7.97 11.16
C ALA A 4 -22.85 -7.47 11.94
N ALA A 5 -23.83 -6.86 11.25
CA ALA A 5 -25.09 -6.43 11.84
C ALA A 5 -25.95 -7.63 12.29
N GLU A 6 -25.81 -8.78 11.64
CA GLU A 6 -26.41 -10.07 12.04
C GLU A 6 -25.72 -10.72 13.26
N GLY A 7 -24.72 -10.07 13.88
CA GLY A 7 -24.03 -10.57 15.07
C GLY A 7 -22.89 -11.55 14.81
N ASN A 8 -22.49 -11.78 13.55
CA ASN A 8 -21.32 -12.61 13.27
C ASN A 8 -20.02 -11.90 13.72
N ASN A 9 -19.11 -12.67 14.33
CA ASN A 9 -17.79 -12.17 14.69
C ASN A 9 -16.88 -12.06 13.44
N ASN A 10 -15.71 -11.41 13.60
CA ASN A 10 -14.81 -11.15 12.48
C ASN A 10 -14.28 -12.45 11.86
N LYS A 11 -14.00 -13.48 12.68
CA LYS A 11 -13.55 -14.80 12.23
C LYS A 11 -14.55 -15.47 11.30
N THR A 12 -15.81 -15.58 11.72
CA THR A 12 -16.88 -16.18 10.91
C THR A 12 -17.09 -15.41 9.60
N ILE A 13 -16.98 -14.09 9.62
CA ILE A 13 -17.09 -13.27 8.40
C ILE A 13 -15.88 -13.49 7.50
N ALA A 14 -14.67 -13.53 8.05
CA ALA A 14 -13.42 -13.76 7.34
C ALA A 14 -13.44 -15.11 6.62
N GLU A 15 -13.83 -16.18 7.32
CA GLU A 15 -13.99 -17.53 6.76
C GLU A 15 -15.01 -17.56 5.61
N LYS A 16 -16.20 -16.95 5.80
CA LYS A 16 -17.24 -16.90 4.77
C LYS A 16 -16.81 -16.11 3.52
N MET A 17 -15.99 -15.08 3.69
CA MET A 17 -15.60 -14.15 2.62
C MET A 17 -14.22 -14.49 2.00
N GLY A 18 -13.49 -15.47 2.53
CA GLY A 18 -12.12 -15.77 2.09
C GLY A 18 -11.13 -14.63 2.37
N LEU A 19 -11.35 -13.88 3.46
CA LEU A 19 -10.51 -12.74 3.87
C LEU A 19 -9.77 -13.05 5.18
N CYS A 20 -8.83 -12.20 5.57
CA CYS A 20 -8.25 -12.24 6.91
C CYS A 20 -9.11 -11.44 7.91
N GLU A 21 -9.05 -11.81 9.19
CA GLU A 21 -9.83 -11.18 10.26
C GLU A 21 -9.52 -9.68 10.42
N GLU A 22 -8.27 -9.30 10.18
CA GLU A 22 -7.80 -7.91 10.23
C GLU A 22 -8.49 -7.04 9.16
N THR A 23 -8.67 -7.58 7.95
CA THR A 23 -9.35 -6.88 6.85
C THR A 23 -10.81 -6.64 7.21
N VAL A 24 -11.48 -7.67 7.76
CA VAL A 24 -12.86 -7.55 8.24
C VAL A 24 -12.97 -6.52 9.37
N GLY A 25 -12.05 -6.56 10.33
CA GLY A 25 -12.00 -5.61 11.44
C GLY A 25 -11.79 -4.18 10.97
N LEU A 26 -10.88 -3.95 10.03
CA LEU A 26 -10.61 -2.65 9.43
C LEU A 26 -11.85 -2.06 8.76
N TRP A 27 -12.51 -2.84 7.90
CA TRP A 27 -13.72 -2.39 7.22
C TRP A 27 -14.87 -2.14 8.21
N LYS A 28 -14.99 -2.98 9.24
CA LYS A 28 -15.99 -2.77 10.29
C LYS A 28 -15.78 -1.46 11.03
N LYS A 29 -14.54 -1.19 11.43
CA LYS A 29 -14.18 0.06 12.11
C LYS A 29 -14.49 1.28 11.25
N ARG A 30 -14.02 1.30 9.99
CA ARG A 30 -14.23 2.44 9.08
C ARG A 30 -15.70 2.76 8.87
N TRP A 31 -16.53 1.75 8.69
CA TRP A 31 -17.96 1.95 8.52
C TRP A 31 -18.65 2.47 9.80
N LEU A 32 -18.25 1.99 10.98
CA LEU A 32 -18.76 2.53 12.24
C LEU A 32 -18.35 3.99 12.44
N GLU A 33 -17.12 4.36 12.07
CA GLU A 33 -16.63 5.74 12.13
C GLU A 33 -17.43 6.68 11.20
N GLY A 34 -17.90 6.18 10.05
CA GLY A 34 -18.66 6.96 9.08
C GLY A 34 -20.19 6.78 9.11
N SER A 35 -20.74 6.03 10.08
CA SER A 35 -22.16 5.64 10.05
C SER A 35 -23.12 6.82 10.08
N VAL A 36 -22.81 7.86 10.85
CA VAL A 36 -23.64 9.08 10.95
C VAL A 36 -23.74 9.80 9.60
N GLU A 37 -22.62 9.93 8.89
CA GLU A 37 -22.60 10.58 7.57
C GLU A 37 -23.32 9.73 6.52
N LEU A 38 -23.20 8.42 6.59
CA LEU A 38 -23.93 7.48 5.74
C LEU A 38 -25.45 7.60 5.94
N GLU A 39 -25.91 7.63 7.19
CA GLU A 39 -27.33 7.81 7.54
C GLU A 39 -27.86 9.16 7.05
N GLY A 40 -27.10 10.24 7.23
CA GLY A 40 -27.46 11.58 6.75
C GLY A 40 -27.59 11.69 5.22
N LEU A 41 -26.99 10.75 4.47
CA LEU A 41 -27.05 10.68 3.02
C LEU A 41 -27.95 9.57 2.48
N ALA A 42 -28.71 8.86 3.33
CA ALA A 42 -29.57 7.75 2.93
C ALA A 42 -30.53 8.10 1.77
N ASN A 43 -31.06 9.32 1.75
CA ASN A 43 -31.98 9.82 0.71
C ASN A 43 -31.27 10.39 -0.54
N LYS A 44 -29.93 10.31 -0.61
CA LYS A 44 -29.09 10.89 -1.67
C LYS A 44 -28.17 9.81 -2.26
N PRO A 45 -28.69 8.88 -3.06
CA PRO A 45 -27.98 7.65 -3.45
C PRO A 45 -26.64 7.91 -4.16
N LYS A 46 -26.57 8.95 -5.00
CA LYS A 46 -25.31 9.33 -5.67
C LYS A 46 -24.23 9.77 -4.67
N LYS A 47 -24.59 10.58 -3.68
CA LYS A 47 -23.66 11.07 -2.66
C LYS A 47 -23.27 9.95 -1.68
N LEU A 48 -24.25 9.13 -1.31
CA LEU A 48 -24.03 7.95 -0.47
C LEU A 48 -23.01 7.00 -1.10
N ARG A 49 -23.13 6.72 -2.41
CA ARG A 49 -22.19 5.87 -3.14
C ARG A 49 -20.77 6.44 -3.09
N LEU A 50 -20.60 7.73 -3.36
CA LEU A 50 -19.29 8.40 -3.34
C LEU A 50 -18.65 8.32 -1.95
N LEU A 51 -19.42 8.56 -0.89
CA LEU A 51 -18.92 8.48 0.48
C LEU A 51 -18.49 7.06 0.86
N ILE A 52 -19.28 6.04 0.48
CA ILE A 52 -18.92 4.63 0.72
C ILE A 52 -17.62 4.27 -0.02
N GLU A 53 -17.49 4.69 -1.28
CA GLU A 53 -16.28 4.45 -2.08
C GLU A 53 -15.06 5.10 -1.45
N GLU A 54 -15.16 6.37 -1.05
CA GLU A 54 -14.08 7.11 -0.41
C GLU A 54 -13.66 6.44 0.92
N MET A 55 -14.63 6.13 1.78
CA MET A 55 -14.40 5.53 3.11
C MET A 55 -13.72 4.16 3.03
N LEU A 56 -14.13 3.34 2.06
CA LEU A 56 -13.62 1.97 1.89
C LEU A 56 -12.44 1.89 0.93
N SER A 57 -12.03 2.99 0.30
CA SER A 57 -10.85 3.03 -0.57
C SER A 57 -9.55 2.73 0.17
N ASP A 58 -8.57 2.23 -0.58
CA ASP A 58 -7.20 2.10 -0.07
C ASP A 58 -6.65 3.49 0.26
N ARG A 59 -6.13 3.65 1.48
CA ARG A 59 -5.40 4.86 1.83
C ARG A 59 -4.11 4.93 1.00
N ALA A 60 -3.65 6.14 0.72
CA ALA A 60 -2.36 6.36 0.09
C ALA A 60 -1.30 5.53 0.82
N ARG A 61 -0.63 4.63 0.09
CA ARG A 61 0.47 3.85 0.63
C ARG A 61 1.65 4.80 0.77
N SER A 62 1.92 5.27 1.98
CA SER A 62 3.16 5.97 2.28
C SER A 62 4.30 4.97 2.07
N GLY A 63 4.89 4.96 0.88
CA GLY A 63 6.09 4.18 0.63
C GLY A 63 7.18 4.55 1.64
N THR A 64 8.15 3.66 1.84
CA THR A 64 9.32 3.99 2.66
C THR A 64 10.05 5.19 2.03
N PRO A 65 10.37 6.24 2.79
CA PRO A 65 11.19 7.34 2.28
C PRO A 65 12.47 6.82 1.64
N GLY A 66 12.86 7.38 0.50
CA GLY A 66 14.09 6.99 -0.18
C GLY A 66 15.30 7.18 0.74
N LYS A 67 16.18 6.18 0.80
CA LYS A 67 17.42 6.25 1.60
C LYS A 67 18.54 7.03 0.91
N PHE A 68 18.47 7.15 -0.41
CA PHE A 68 19.49 7.79 -1.23
C PHE A 68 18.96 9.10 -1.79
N THR A 69 19.84 10.11 -1.88
CA THR A 69 19.52 11.36 -2.56
C THR A 69 19.42 11.13 -4.07
N PRO A 70 18.73 12.01 -4.82
CA PRO A 70 18.68 11.94 -6.27
C PRO A 70 20.08 11.89 -6.91
N GLU A 71 21.04 12.63 -6.38
CA GLU A 71 22.42 12.67 -6.87
C GLU A 71 23.14 11.34 -6.67
N GLN A 72 22.93 10.69 -5.52
CA GLN A 72 23.45 9.35 -5.25
C GLN A 72 22.86 8.33 -6.21
N LEU A 73 21.55 8.42 -6.49
CA LEU A 73 20.89 7.55 -7.47
C LEU A 73 21.45 7.77 -8.89
N CYS A 74 21.58 9.03 -9.33
CA CYS A 74 22.16 9.36 -10.64
C CYS A 74 23.60 8.82 -10.76
N ARG A 75 24.42 8.93 -9.71
CA ARG A 75 25.77 8.38 -9.70
C ARG A 75 25.77 6.85 -9.85
N VAL A 76 24.94 6.14 -9.09
CA VAL A 76 24.81 4.67 -9.16
C VAL A 76 24.35 4.24 -10.56
N MET A 77 23.33 4.92 -11.11
CA MET A 77 22.80 4.62 -12.44
C MET A 77 23.81 4.91 -13.54
N GLY A 78 24.54 6.02 -13.46
CA GLY A 78 25.58 6.37 -14.41
C GLY A 78 26.68 5.30 -14.46
N LEU A 79 27.17 4.88 -13.30
CA LEU A 79 28.18 3.83 -13.21
C LEU A 79 27.67 2.47 -13.75
N ALA A 80 26.43 2.10 -13.45
CA ALA A 80 25.85 0.85 -13.93
C ALA A 80 25.75 0.77 -15.46
N CYS A 81 25.73 1.92 -16.14
CA CYS A 81 25.74 2.03 -17.60
C CYS A 81 27.15 2.04 -18.21
N GLU A 82 28.20 2.18 -17.40
CA GLU A 82 29.58 2.07 -17.88
C GLU A 82 29.95 0.60 -18.13
N SER A 83 30.91 0.36 -19.03
CA SER A 83 31.47 -1.00 -19.17
C SER A 83 32.21 -1.37 -17.89
N PRO A 84 31.96 -2.56 -17.33
CA PRO A 84 32.64 -3.00 -16.14
C PRO A 84 34.14 -3.28 -16.43
N PRO A 85 35.03 -3.25 -15.43
CA PRO A 85 36.43 -3.59 -15.60
C PRO A 85 36.61 -5.00 -16.21
N GLU A 86 37.72 -5.22 -16.94
CA GLU A 86 37.97 -6.47 -17.69
C GLU A 86 37.87 -7.76 -16.87
N HIS A 87 38.05 -7.69 -15.54
CA HIS A 87 37.98 -8.84 -14.65
C HIS A 87 36.56 -9.24 -14.21
N ILE A 88 35.52 -8.48 -14.59
CA ILE A 88 34.12 -8.83 -14.36
C ILE A 88 33.30 -8.69 -15.65
N SER A 89 32.46 -9.70 -15.93
CA SER A 89 31.67 -9.75 -17.17
C SER A 89 30.45 -8.82 -17.17
N HIS A 90 29.97 -8.41 -15.99
CA HIS A 90 28.80 -7.57 -15.79
C HIS A 90 28.85 -6.97 -14.38
N TRP A 91 28.18 -5.83 -14.17
CA TRP A 91 28.01 -5.26 -12.84
C TRP A 91 27.09 -6.15 -11.99
N SER A 92 27.66 -6.87 -11.03
CA SER A 92 26.85 -7.40 -9.92
C SER A 92 26.50 -6.27 -8.94
N HIS A 93 25.45 -6.46 -8.14
CA HIS A 93 25.08 -5.49 -7.11
C HIS A 93 26.22 -5.20 -6.13
N ALA A 94 27.01 -6.22 -5.77
CA ALA A 94 28.14 -6.09 -4.85
C ALA A 94 29.32 -5.34 -5.49
N ASP A 95 29.61 -5.60 -6.77
CA ASP A 95 30.69 -4.94 -7.49
C ASP A 95 30.38 -3.47 -7.73
N LEU A 96 29.15 -3.18 -8.17
CA LEU A 96 28.67 -1.83 -8.37
C LEU A 96 28.72 -1.04 -7.06
N ALA A 97 28.23 -1.60 -5.95
CA ALA A 97 28.27 -0.94 -4.65
C ALA A 97 29.70 -0.63 -4.20
N ARG A 98 30.64 -1.58 -4.36
CA ARG A 98 32.06 -1.35 -4.02
C ARG A 98 32.68 -0.25 -4.86
N GLU A 99 32.39 -0.23 -6.16
CA GLU A 99 32.94 0.76 -7.07
C GLU A 99 32.33 2.17 -6.84
N VAL A 100 31.03 2.27 -6.53
CA VAL A 100 30.39 3.55 -6.14
C VAL A 100 31.01 4.13 -4.87
N ILE A 101 31.38 3.29 -3.90
CA ILE A 101 32.00 3.73 -2.64
C ILE A 101 33.46 4.16 -2.86
N LYS A 102 34.16 3.52 -3.80
CA LYS A 102 35.56 3.82 -4.11
C LYS A 102 35.75 5.16 -4.83
N ARG A 103 34.76 5.59 -5.63
CA ARG A 103 34.78 6.84 -6.42
C ARG A 103 34.26 8.06 -5.65
#